data_AF-A0A8B7P268-F1
#
_entry.id   AF-A0A8B7P268-F1
#
_cell.length_a   1.000
_cell.length_b   1.000
_cell.length_c   1.000
_cell.angle_alpha   90.00
_cell.angle_beta   90.00
_cell.angle_gamma   90.00
#
_symmetry.space_group_name_H-M   'P 1'
#
loop_
_entity.id
_entity.type
_entity.pdbx_description
1 polymer ?
#
loop_
_entity_poly.entity_id
_entity_poly.type
_entity_poly.pdbx_seq_one_letter_code
_entity_poly.pdbx_strand_id
1 'polypeptide(L)'
;MFAGAADAGSTDDPKGPCAGCQQEASQRCANCRQVYYCRRECQRGHWKDHKNDCKPFKVEKNSTLGRYLVATRDFKAGDVIMKEEPIVVGPKQLTEPVCLGCYKRVDGSYRCRHCTWPMCGPACEEAPAHKPECTVGKVMGSPIEIQDFNEVNHFYEVVTPLRCLLLKKKSPKKYEELMALESHFNDRKGTHIYTENQKRVVNMLRNYFMLVDFPPEDLDASEASIHNMTGIIDTNAVDIPLPESEIVGIYPTYSMLEHSCTPNTKYRVSSTYQLTLKAAVDIKEGEHLSTIYTHILWGTAARRDLLKSTRFFMCTCRRCADPTELGTNFSALRCNKCPLGFLMSAAPLDPLADWICTSCNATMTADEANDITLQLGEEVEQTLEKGNAKDIENLIEKSSSTVVHPNHFHLFAARHSLLQMLGREASGLNEDVVKKKEELCREFLKTCTAIDPGMCKLASYVGVALYEYHLAVLARTRLGPTDTLVDKVALKTDLDTAKALLQQCIKVLQEELPESPEGQLRLLAEQNLMELNLWESPSV
;
A
#
# COMPACT_ATOMS: atom_id res chain seq x y z
N MET A 1 27.33 -2.14 -24.85
CA MET A 1 28.66 -1.49 -24.93
C MET A 1 28.50 -0.09 -24.37
N PHE A 2 29.14 0.21 -23.24
CA PHE A 2 29.03 1.52 -22.58
C PHE A 2 30.18 2.42 -23.02
N ALA A 3 29.84 3.52 -23.70
CA ALA A 3 30.66 4.72 -23.79
C ALA A 3 29.69 5.91 -23.77
N GLY A 4 29.58 6.57 -22.62
CA GLY A 4 28.87 7.82 -22.45
C GLY A 4 29.86 8.83 -21.91
N ALA A 5 30.15 9.84 -22.72
CA ALA A 5 31.11 10.89 -22.46
C ALA A 5 30.77 11.67 -21.18
N ALA A 6 31.81 12.05 -20.45
CA ALA A 6 31.74 12.96 -19.32
C ALA A 6 31.34 14.35 -19.81
N ASP A 7 30.26 14.89 -19.24
CA ASP A 7 29.91 16.30 -19.34
C ASP A 7 30.78 17.09 -18.37
N ALA A 8 31.29 18.24 -18.82
CA ALA A 8 32.32 19.01 -18.14
C ALA A 8 31.73 20.21 -17.40
N GLY A 9 31.86 20.21 -16.07
CA GLY A 9 32.23 21.39 -15.29
C GLY A 9 31.12 22.22 -14.63
N SER A 10 30.74 21.87 -13.40
CA SER A 10 30.66 22.85 -12.31
C SER A 10 31.74 22.52 -11.28
N THR A 11 32.50 23.52 -10.85
CA THR A 11 33.79 23.35 -10.13
C THR A 11 33.69 23.25 -8.62
N ASP A 12 32.55 22.79 -8.08
CA ASP A 12 32.37 22.55 -6.64
C ASP A 12 31.75 21.17 -6.36
N ASP A 13 32.18 20.15 -7.10
CA ASP A 13 31.87 18.78 -6.71
C ASP A 13 32.47 18.50 -5.33
N PRO A 14 31.66 18.08 -4.34
CA PRO A 14 32.14 17.84 -2.99
C PRO A 14 33.28 16.83 -3.03
N LYS A 15 34.39 17.15 -2.36
CA LYS A 15 35.57 16.29 -2.26
C LYS A 15 35.57 15.57 -0.92
N GLY A 16 36.05 14.34 -0.91
CA GLY A 16 36.20 13.53 0.30
C GLY A 16 37.43 12.61 0.22
N PRO A 17 37.81 11.99 1.35
CA PRO A 17 38.92 11.05 1.37
C PRO A 17 38.55 9.78 0.59
N CYS A 18 39.47 9.33 -0.27
CA CYS A 18 39.31 8.10 -1.03
C CYS A 18 39.28 6.90 -0.09
N ALA A 19 38.24 6.08 -0.15
CA ALA A 19 38.12 4.91 0.72
C ALA A 19 39.23 3.85 0.51
N GLY A 20 39.93 3.85 -0.63
CA GLY A 20 41.00 2.90 -0.92
C GLY A 20 42.41 3.38 -0.54
N CYS A 21 42.69 4.68 -0.54
CA CYS A 21 44.06 5.21 -0.29
C CYS A 21 44.12 6.49 0.55
N GLN A 22 42.98 6.98 1.05
CA GLN A 22 42.82 8.19 1.87
C GLN A 22 43.21 9.51 1.20
N GLN A 23 43.62 9.51 -0.07
CA GLN A 23 43.88 10.73 -0.86
C GLN A 23 42.57 11.46 -1.20
N GLU A 24 42.65 12.77 -1.43
CA GLU A 24 41.49 13.56 -1.87
C GLU A 24 40.89 12.98 -3.18
N ALA A 25 39.57 12.84 -3.20
CA ALA A 25 38.81 12.27 -4.29
C ALA A 25 37.50 13.01 -4.51
N SER A 26 37.10 13.17 -5.77
CA SER A 26 35.80 13.77 -6.17
C SER A 26 34.79 12.76 -6.71
N GLN A 27 35.25 11.59 -7.18
CA GLN A 27 34.33 10.60 -7.77
C GLN A 27 33.61 9.85 -6.67
N ARG A 28 32.27 9.94 -6.66
CA ARG A 28 31.41 9.19 -5.73
C ARG A 28 31.04 7.83 -6.32
N CYS A 29 30.81 6.84 -5.45
CA CYS A 29 30.23 5.56 -5.85
C CYS A 29 28.93 5.78 -6.63
N ALA A 30 28.84 5.26 -7.86
CA ALA A 30 27.70 5.53 -8.74
C ALA A 30 26.34 5.08 -8.16
N ASN A 31 26.33 4.05 -7.32
CA ASN A 31 25.09 3.54 -6.70
C ASN A 31 24.73 4.28 -5.42
N CYS A 32 25.59 4.27 -4.41
CA CYS A 32 25.25 4.84 -3.10
C CYS A 32 25.53 6.34 -3.00
N ARG A 33 26.41 6.90 -3.83
CA ARG A 33 26.97 8.27 -3.74
C ARG A 33 27.52 8.69 -2.36
N GLN A 34 27.73 7.74 -1.45
CA GLN A 34 28.16 7.99 -0.07
C GLN A 34 29.68 7.83 0.14
N VAL A 35 30.39 7.20 -0.80
CA VAL A 35 31.83 6.90 -0.69
C VAL A 35 32.60 7.49 -1.86
N TYR A 36 33.77 8.04 -1.61
CA TYR A 36 34.65 8.67 -2.60
C TYR A 36 35.79 7.76 -3.06
N TYR A 37 36.17 7.86 -4.33
CA TYR A 37 37.28 7.15 -4.95
C TYR A 37 38.10 8.07 -5.85
N CYS A 38 39.44 8.03 -5.76
CA CYS A 38 40.29 8.82 -6.66
C CYS A 38 40.47 8.13 -8.03
N ARG A 39 40.27 6.80 -8.10
CA ARG A 39 40.39 5.98 -9.31
C ARG A 39 39.68 4.63 -9.16
N ARG A 40 39.44 3.95 -10.29
CA ARG A 40 38.71 2.68 -10.37
C ARG A 40 39.39 1.55 -9.59
N GLU A 41 40.72 1.55 -9.48
CA GLU A 41 41.48 0.55 -8.73
C GLU A 41 41.14 0.60 -7.23
N CYS A 42 41.04 1.81 -6.67
CA CYS A 42 40.66 2.01 -5.27
C CYS A 42 39.23 1.54 -5.01
N GLN A 43 38.30 1.77 -5.94
CA GLN A 43 36.94 1.24 -5.85
C GLN A 43 36.92 -0.29 -5.89
N ARG A 44 37.64 -0.91 -6.84
CA ARG A 44 37.71 -2.37 -6.96
C ARG A 44 38.34 -3.01 -5.72
N GLY A 45 39.35 -2.38 -5.14
CA GLY A 45 40.00 -2.81 -3.90
C GLY A 45 39.05 -2.79 -2.71
N HIS A 46 38.37 -1.65 -2.49
CA HIS A 46 37.45 -1.45 -1.37
C HIS A 46 36.08 -2.15 -1.56
N TRP A 47 35.74 -2.62 -2.76
CA TRP A 47 34.43 -3.20 -3.05
C TRP A 47 34.07 -4.39 -2.15
N LYS A 48 35.06 -5.17 -1.70
CA LYS A 48 34.84 -6.32 -0.81
C LYS A 48 34.20 -5.90 0.52
N ASP A 49 34.59 -4.73 1.03
CA ASP A 49 34.10 -4.16 2.29
C ASP A 49 32.82 -3.36 2.03
N HIS A 50 32.78 -2.58 0.95
CA HIS A 50 31.67 -1.67 0.66
C HIS A 50 30.38 -2.35 0.17
N LYS A 51 30.46 -3.48 -0.54
CA LYS A 51 29.31 -4.03 -1.30
C LYS A 51 28.05 -4.25 -0.47
N ASN A 52 28.18 -4.59 0.81
CA ASN A 52 27.04 -4.88 1.69
C ASN A 52 26.38 -3.60 2.21
N ASP A 53 27.15 -2.53 2.33
CA ASP A 53 26.72 -1.21 2.83
C ASP A 53 26.39 -0.23 1.68
N CYS A 54 26.61 -0.62 0.43
CA CYS A 54 26.33 0.19 -0.76
C CYS A 54 24.83 0.30 -1.02
N LYS A 55 24.16 1.20 -0.30
CA LYS A 55 22.72 1.49 -0.45
C LYS A 55 22.49 2.85 -1.12
N PRO A 56 21.56 2.98 -2.07
CA PRO A 56 21.25 4.24 -2.74
C PRO A 56 20.33 5.15 -1.89
N PHE A 57 20.39 4.99 -0.57
CA PHE A 57 19.68 5.76 0.44
C PHE A 57 20.48 5.73 1.75
N LYS A 58 20.16 6.65 2.65
CA LYS A 58 20.70 6.72 4.02
C LYS A 58 19.59 6.92 5.03
N VAL A 59 19.84 6.49 6.26
CA VAL A 59 18.95 6.77 7.40
C VAL A 59 19.33 8.14 7.97
N GLU A 60 18.35 9.01 8.11
CA GLU A 60 18.46 10.26 8.86
C GLU A 60 17.52 10.25 10.07
N LYS A 61 17.65 11.25 10.94
CA LYS A 61 16.81 11.36 12.14
C LYS A 61 16.47 12.82 12.44
N ASN A 62 15.22 13.08 12.81
CA ASN A 62 14.79 14.35 13.38
C ASN A 62 13.79 14.14 14.52
N SER A 63 13.35 15.23 15.16
CA SER A 63 12.44 15.20 16.31
C SER A 63 11.00 14.84 15.97
N THR A 64 10.59 14.99 14.72
CA THR A 64 9.19 14.83 14.28
C THR A 64 8.91 13.43 13.75
N LEU A 65 9.81 12.91 12.91
CA LEU A 65 9.68 11.62 12.23
C LEU A 65 10.40 10.49 12.96
N GLY A 66 11.25 10.82 13.94
CA GLY A 66 12.24 9.86 14.40
C GLY A 66 13.22 9.56 13.27
N ARG A 67 13.42 8.28 12.94
CA ARG A 67 14.29 7.86 11.83
C ARG A 67 13.52 7.77 10.53
N TYR A 68 14.13 8.19 9.44
CA TYR A 68 13.55 8.14 8.10
C TYR A 68 14.61 7.88 7.03
N LEU A 69 14.19 7.49 5.83
CA LEU A 69 15.10 7.27 4.70
C LEU A 69 15.16 8.48 3.77
N VAL A 70 16.37 8.79 3.28
CA VAL A 70 16.64 9.84 2.29
C VAL A 70 17.38 9.24 1.10
N ALA A 71 16.97 9.60 -0.11
CA ALA A 71 17.63 9.21 -1.36
C ALA A 71 19.04 9.80 -1.43
N THR A 72 20.04 8.99 -1.78
CA THR A 72 21.42 9.49 -1.96
C THR A 72 21.78 9.69 -3.42
N ARG A 73 20.85 9.42 -4.34
CA ARG A 73 20.96 9.69 -5.77
C ARG A 73 19.57 9.93 -6.36
N ASP A 74 19.54 10.41 -7.59
CA ASP A 74 18.30 10.46 -8.38
C ASP A 74 17.80 9.05 -8.71
N PHE A 75 16.48 8.87 -8.66
CA PHE A 75 15.74 7.70 -9.13
C PHE A 75 14.71 8.14 -10.18
N LYS A 76 14.55 7.31 -11.21
CA LYS A 76 13.42 7.41 -12.13
C LYS A 76 12.27 6.53 -11.68
N ALA A 77 11.04 6.93 -12.01
CA ALA A 77 9.88 6.10 -11.75
C ALA A 77 10.09 4.67 -12.31
N GLY A 78 9.92 3.67 -11.45
CA GLY A 78 10.17 2.25 -11.73
C GLY A 78 11.54 1.73 -11.30
N ASP A 79 12.50 2.59 -10.95
CA ASP A 79 13.81 2.17 -10.45
C ASP A 79 13.67 1.37 -9.14
N VAL A 80 14.43 0.28 -9.03
CA VAL A 80 14.52 -0.50 -7.78
C VAL A 80 15.40 0.25 -6.79
N ILE A 81 14.83 0.56 -5.62
CA ILE A 81 15.52 1.22 -4.50
C ILE A 81 16.17 0.17 -3.60
N MET A 82 15.41 -0.85 -3.20
CA MET A 82 15.91 -1.95 -2.38
C MET A 82 15.16 -3.26 -2.60
N LYS A 83 15.83 -4.35 -2.23
CA LYS A 83 15.25 -5.67 -2.03
C LYS A 83 15.61 -6.14 -0.63
N GLU A 84 14.64 -6.68 0.10
CA GLU A 84 14.82 -7.08 1.50
C GLU A 84 14.08 -8.39 1.78
N GLU A 85 14.76 -9.32 2.46
CA GLU A 85 14.16 -10.54 2.99
C GLU A 85 13.56 -10.25 4.38
N PRO A 86 12.42 -10.85 4.74
CA PRO A 86 11.85 -10.63 6.05
C PRO A 86 12.72 -11.28 7.13
N ILE A 87 12.84 -10.62 8.29
CA ILE A 87 13.51 -11.23 9.45
C ILE A 87 12.62 -12.27 10.12
N VAL A 88 11.31 -12.04 10.13
CA VAL A 88 10.25 -12.91 10.65
C VAL A 88 9.07 -12.84 9.70
N VAL A 89 8.45 -14.00 9.48
CA VAL A 89 7.15 -14.15 8.83
C VAL A 89 6.27 -14.97 9.78
N GLY A 90 4.99 -14.63 9.88
CA GLY A 90 4.05 -15.40 10.69
C GLY A 90 2.60 -15.00 10.45
N PRO A 91 1.65 -15.74 11.05
CA PRO A 91 0.23 -15.43 10.94
C PRO A 91 -0.06 -14.01 11.44
N LYS A 92 -1.02 -13.36 10.79
CA LYS A 92 -1.58 -12.09 11.25
C LYS A 92 -2.40 -12.32 12.53
N GLN A 93 -2.51 -11.30 13.38
CA GLN A 93 -3.48 -11.35 14.48
C GLN A 93 -4.90 -11.51 13.94
N LEU A 94 -5.78 -12.13 14.74
CA LEU A 94 -7.16 -12.38 14.36
C LEU A 94 -7.31 -13.21 13.07
N THR A 95 -6.43 -14.18 12.84
CA THR A 95 -6.53 -15.11 11.72
C THR A 95 -7.40 -16.31 12.06
N GLU A 96 -8.08 -16.85 11.04
CA GLU A 96 -8.55 -18.23 11.06
C GLU A 96 -7.36 -19.21 11.14
N PRO A 97 -7.60 -20.47 11.55
CA PRO A 97 -6.57 -21.49 11.57
C PRO A 97 -5.88 -21.73 10.23
N VAL A 98 -4.55 -21.58 10.24
CA VAL A 98 -3.68 -21.81 9.09
C VAL A 98 -2.53 -22.74 9.42
N CYS A 99 -2.04 -23.48 8.44
CA CYS A 99 -0.83 -24.28 8.59
C CYS A 99 0.37 -23.38 8.88
N LEU A 100 1.09 -23.59 9.98
CA LEU A 100 2.26 -22.78 10.34
C LEU A 100 3.50 -23.04 9.47
N GLY A 101 3.42 -24.01 8.54
CA GLY A 101 4.47 -24.31 7.57
C GLY A 101 4.27 -23.66 6.20
N CYS A 102 3.02 -23.60 5.70
CA CYS A 102 2.70 -23.09 4.36
C CYS A 102 1.59 -22.03 4.31
N TYR A 103 0.98 -21.71 5.46
CA TYR A 103 -0.07 -20.71 5.67
C TYR A 103 -1.40 -20.93 4.94
N LYS A 104 -1.63 -22.11 4.36
CA LYS A 104 -2.95 -22.50 3.87
C LYS A 104 -3.92 -22.75 5.00
N ARG A 105 -5.23 -22.59 4.76
CA ARG A 105 -6.27 -22.92 5.74
C ARG A 105 -6.18 -24.40 6.12
N VAL A 106 -6.50 -24.70 7.37
CA VAL A 106 -6.50 -26.08 7.90
C VAL A 106 -7.86 -26.40 8.51
N ASP A 107 -8.20 -27.68 8.54
CA ASP A 107 -9.46 -28.22 9.07
C ASP A 107 -9.26 -29.10 10.32
N GLY A 108 -8.01 -29.21 10.79
CA GLY A 108 -7.64 -30.05 11.94
C GLY A 108 -7.45 -31.53 11.62
N SER A 109 -7.58 -31.94 10.35
CA SER A 109 -7.39 -33.34 9.90
C SER A 109 -5.99 -33.89 10.21
N TYR A 110 -4.99 -33.01 10.26
CA TYR A 110 -3.63 -33.35 10.61
C TYR A 110 -3.05 -32.38 11.63
N ARG A 111 -2.27 -32.93 12.57
CA ARG A 111 -1.58 -32.18 13.62
C ARG A 111 -0.11 -32.57 13.66
N CYS A 112 0.75 -31.59 13.91
CA CYS A 112 2.18 -31.83 14.06
C CYS A 112 2.46 -32.85 15.18
N ARG A 113 3.26 -33.87 14.89
CA ARG A 113 3.65 -34.94 15.82
C ARG A 113 4.51 -34.46 16.98
N HIS A 114 5.07 -33.26 16.90
CA HIS A 114 5.92 -32.68 17.94
C HIS A 114 5.18 -31.68 18.81
N CYS A 115 4.44 -30.75 18.21
CA CYS A 115 3.82 -29.64 18.92
C CYS A 115 2.29 -29.57 18.77
N THR A 116 1.66 -30.55 18.15
CA THR A 116 0.19 -30.71 17.99
C THR A 116 -0.57 -29.56 17.29
N TRP A 117 0.11 -28.53 16.81
CA TRP A 117 -0.46 -27.50 15.93
C TRP A 117 -1.12 -28.13 14.70
N PRO A 118 -2.33 -27.69 14.31
CA PRO A 118 -2.96 -28.07 13.04
C PRO A 118 -2.12 -27.69 11.83
N MET A 119 -1.92 -28.62 10.90
CA MET A 119 -1.05 -28.47 9.73
C MET A 119 -1.63 -29.21 8.52
N CYS A 120 -1.14 -28.95 7.31
CA CYS A 120 -1.60 -29.67 6.12
C CYS A 120 -1.07 -31.11 6.02
N GLY A 121 0.01 -31.46 6.71
CA GLY A 121 0.62 -32.79 6.63
C GLY A 121 2.09 -32.85 7.06
N PRO A 122 2.73 -34.03 6.97
CA PRO A 122 4.10 -34.27 7.45
C PRO A 122 5.16 -33.35 6.84
N ALA A 123 5.02 -32.99 5.57
CA ALA A 123 5.96 -32.09 4.89
C ALA A 123 6.03 -30.71 5.56
N CYS A 124 4.92 -30.23 6.13
CA CYS A 124 4.86 -28.93 6.80
C CYS A 124 5.49 -28.95 8.21
N GLU A 125 5.66 -30.13 8.84
CA GLU A 125 6.37 -30.25 10.13
C GLU A 125 7.87 -29.89 10.02
N GLU A 126 8.43 -30.13 8.83
CA GLU A 126 9.82 -29.86 8.52
C GLU A 126 10.04 -28.48 7.90
N ALA A 127 8.97 -27.70 7.67
CA ALA A 127 9.07 -26.37 7.12
C ALA A 127 9.89 -25.44 8.03
N PRO A 128 10.91 -24.72 7.51
CA PRO A 128 11.72 -23.80 8.30
C PRO A 128 10.91 -22.72 9.03
N ALA A 129 9.77 -22.32 8.46
CA ALA A 129 8.84 -21.37 9.05
C ALA A 129 8.25 -21.87 10.38
N HIS A 130 7.96 -23.17 10.49
CA HIS A 130 7.31 -23.77 11.66
C HIS A 130 8.26 -24.08 12.82
N LYS A 131 9.55 -24.32 12.50
CA LYS A 131 10.53 -24.78 13.49
C LYS A 131 10.63 -23.92 14.76
N PRO A 132 10.58 -22.57 14.73
CA PRO A 132 10.77 -21.77 15.94
C PRO A 132 9.75 -22.10 17.03
N GLU A 133 8.46 -21.91 16.78
CA GLU A 133 7.40 -22.16 17.77
C GLU A 133 7.22 -23.66 18.08
N CYS A 134 7.55 -24.55 17.13
CA CYS A 134 7.50 -25.99 17.33
C CYS A 134 8.44 -26.44 18.46
N THR A 135 9.62 -25.82 18.60
CA THR A 135 10.55 -26.15 19.70
C THR A 135 9.96 -25.92 21.07
N VAL A 136 9.15 -24.86 21.22
CA VAL A 136 8.46 -24.53 22.47
C VAL A 136 7.27 -25.47 22.68
N GLY A 137 6.45 -25.67 21.65
CA GLY A 137 5.29 -26.56 21.74
C GLY A 137 5.65 -28.03 22.02
N LYS A 138 6.82 -28.50 21.56
CA LYS A 138 7.33 -29.85 21.87
C LYS A 138 7.59 -30.08 23.35
N VAL A 139 8.06 -29.05 24.06
CA VAL A 139 8.39 -29.15 25.49
C VAL A 139 7.13 -29.09 26.34
N MET A 140 6.21 -28.19 25.96
CA MET A 140 5.04 -27.88 26.78
C MET A 140 3.89 -28.88 26.64
N GLY A 141 3.76 -29.51 25.47
CA GLY A 141 2.48 -30.09 25.06
C GLY A 141 1.50 -28.95 24.75
N SER A 142 0.97 -28.89 23.53
CA SER A 142 0.22 -27.71 23.12
C SER A 142 -1.24 -27.79 23.61
N PRO A 143 -1.73 -26.80 24.37
CA PRO A 143 -3.11 -26.76 24.85
C PRO A 143 -4.08 -26.29 23.76
N ILE A 144 -3.71 -26.48 22.49
CA ILE A 144 -4.40 -25.89 21.34
C ILE A 144 -5.59 -26.75 20.97
N GLU A 145 -6.70 -26.43 21.61
CA GLU A 145 -8.03 -26.91 21.24
C GLU A 145 -8.70 -25.87 20.35
N ILE A 146 -9.04 -26.30 19.14
CA ILE A 146 -9.76 -25.48 18.16
C ILE A 146 -11.12 -26.14 17.95
N GLN A 147 -12.18 -25.41 18.28
CA GLN A 147 -13.56 -25.88 18.16
C GLN A 147 -14.10 -25.68 16.76
N ASP A 148 -13.91 -24.48 16.21
CA ASP A 148 -14.28 -24.14 14.84
C ASP A 148 -13.04 -23.66 14.07
N PHE A 149 -12.84 -24.24 12.88
CA PHE A 149 -11.74 -23.91 11.97
C PHE A 149 -12.10 -22.80 10.99
N ASN A 150 -13.35 -22.32 11.01
CA ASN A 150 -13.84 -21.22 10.18
C ASN A 150 -13.96 -19.89 10.96
N GLU A 151 -13.65 -19.90 12.26
CA GLU A 151 -13.62 -18.71 13.10
C GLU A 151 -12.19 -18.30 13.46
N VAL A 152 -12.05 -17.02 13.84
CA VAL A 152 -10.79 -16.48 14.35
C VAL A 152 -10.32 -17.28 15.57
N ASN A 153 -9.04 -17.67 15.57
CA ASN A 153 -8.46 -18.42 16.68
C ASN A 153 -7.33 -17.65 17.36
N HIS A 154 -7.54 -17.29 18.63
CA HIS A 154 -6.62 -16.47 19.41
C HIS A 154 -5.26 -17.15 19.70
N PHE A 155 -5.13 -18.47 19.59
CA PHE A 155 -3.80 -19.11 19.73
C PHE A 155 -2.83 -18.71 18.63
N TYR A 156 -3.32 -18.31 17.45
CA TYR A 156 -2.42 -17.87 16.37
C TYR A 156 -1.79 -16.50 16.65
N GLU A 157 -2.40 -15.67 17.51
CA GLU A 157 -1.88 -14.35 17.86
C GLU A 157 -0.52 -14.43 18.59
N VAL A 158 -0.22 -15.57 19.21
CA VAL A 158 1.05 -15.76 19.96
C VAL A 158 2.22 -16.18 19.08
N VAL A 159 1.94 -16.72 17.89
CA VAL A 159 2.95 -17.37 17.05
C VAL A 159 4.00 -16.37 16.57
N THR A 160 3.57 -15.25 15.99
CA THR A 160 4.49 -14.23 15.46
C THR A 160 5.31 -13.56 16.57
N PRO A 161 4.73 -13.13 17.71
CA PRO A 161 5.50 -12.67 18.86
C PRO A 161 6.51 -13.71 19.38
N LEU A 162 6.11 -14.98 19.48
CA LEU A 162 7.00 -16.06 19.93
C LEU A 162 8.19 -16.26 18.97
N ARG A 163 7.92 -16.30 17.65
CA ARG A 163 8.97 -16.40 16.62
C ARG A 163 9.97 -15.26 16.73
N CYS A 164 9.49 -14.05 17.01
CA CYS A 164 10.34 -12.89 17.22
C CYS A 164 11.21 -13.01 18.48
N LEU A 165 10.63 -13.40 19.61
CA LEU A 165 11.36 -13.58 20.88
C LEU A 165 12.45 -14.64 20.77
N LEU A 166 12.18 -15.74 20.07
CA LEU A 166 13.13 -16.83 19.83
C LEU A 166 14.31 -16.44 18.94
N LEU A 167 14.26 -15.29 18.25
CA LEU A 167 15.43 -14.78 17.51
C LEU A 167 16.58 -14.43 18.44
N LYS A 168 16.32 -14.10 19.71
CA LYS A 168 17.37 -13.74 20.68
C LYS A 168 18.47 -14.80 20.75
N LYS A 169 18.08 -16.07 20.87
CA LYS A 169 18.99 -17.22 20.77
C LYS A 169 19.39 -17.55 19.34
N LYS A 170 18.41 -17.66 18.43
CA LYS A 170 18.61 -18.24 17.09
C LYS A 170 19.46 -17.35 16.18
N SER A 171 19.32 -16.04 16.31
CA SER A 171 20.02 -15.04 15.48
C SER A 171 20.07 -13.69 16.22
N PRO A 172 21.04 -13.51 17.15
CA PRO A 172 21.15 -12.31 17.97
C PRO A 172 21.19 -11.01 17.15
N LYS A 173 21.89 -11.02 16.01
CA LYS A 173 21.94 -9.86 15.09
C LYS A 173 20.55 -9.47 14.55
N LYS A 174 19.74 -10.43 14.13
CA LYS A 174 18.36 -10.15 13.66
C LYS A 174 17.47 -9.68 14.80
N TYR A 175 17.69 -10.20 16.02
CA TYR A 175 17.00 -9.72 17.21
C TYR A 175 17.36 -8.27 17.53
N GLU A 176 18.63 -7.88 17.42
CA GLU A 176 19.06 -6.47 17.55
C GLU A 176 18.42 -5.57 16.50
N GLU A 177 18.37 -6.00 15.23
CA GLU A 177 17.68 -5.28 14.15
C GLU A 177 16.19 -5.10 14.46
N LEU A 178 15.53 -6.13 14.99
CA LEU A 178 14.13 -6.09 15.39
C LEU A 178 13.89 -5.16 16.58
N MET A 179 14.71 -5.26 17.62
CA MET A 179 14.62 -4.43 18.84
C MET A 179 14.97 -2.97 18.57
N ALA A 180 15.66 -2.68 17.46
CA ALA A 180 15.89 -1.34 16.99
C ALA A 180 14.65 -0.72 16.32
N LEU A 181 13.57 -1.45 16.05
CA LEU A 181 12.34 -0.90 15.47
C LEU A 181 11.48 -0.19 16.53
N GLU A 182 10.67 0.78 16.08
CA GLU A 182 9.77 1.51 16.98
C GLU A 182 8.62 0.61 17.42
N SER A 183 8.32 0.59 18.71
CA SER A 183 7.27 -0.26 19.29
C SER A 183 6.10 0.54 19.85
N HIS A 184 6.30 1.84 20.09
CA HIS A 184 5.38 2.69 20.85
C HIS A 184 5.00 2.07 22.19
N PHE A 185 5.90 1.30 22.81
CA PHE A 185 5.61 0.55 24.04
C PHE A 185 5.07 1.44 25.16
N ASN A 186 5.62 2.65 25.33
CA ASN A 186 5.14 3.58 26.35
C ASN A 186 3.80 4.23 25.97
N ASP A 187 3.63 4.64 24.72
CA ASP A 187 2.39 5.27 24.24
C ASP A 187 1.20 4.31 24.28
N ARG A 188 1.47 3.00 24.18
CA ARG A 188 0.48 1.93 24.27
C ARG A 188 -0.06 1.72 25.69
N LYS A 189 0.69 2.04 26.74
CA LYS A 189 0.26 1.73 28.11
C LYS A 189 -1.08 2.40 28.44
N GLY A 190 -2.02 1.63 28.98
CA GLY A 190 -3.35 2.11 29.34
C GLY A 190 -4.34 2.21 28.17
N THR A 191 -3.92 1.91 26.94
CA THR A 191 -4.84 1.83 25.79
C THR A 191 -5.60 0.51 25.76
N HIS A 192 -6.68 0.46 24.96
CA HIS A 192 -7.43 -0.77 24.73
C HIS A 192 -6.54 -1.87 24.12
N ILE A 193 -5.69 -1.54 23.14
CA ILE A 193 -4.80 -2.52 22.48
C ILE A 193 -3.79 -3.14 23.44
N TYR A 194 -3.26 -2.36 24.40
CA TYR A 194 -2.38 -2.90 25.44
C TYR A 194 -3.13 -3.88 26.35
N THR A 195 -4.38 -3.55 26.71
CA THR A 195 -5.21 -4.41 27.55
C THR A 195 -5.56 -5.72 26.85
N GLU A 196 -5.90 -5.68 25.56
CA GLU A 196 -6.19 -6.88 24.78
C GLU A 196 -4.94 -7.73 24.53
N ASN A 197 -3.79 -7.11 24.21
CA ASN A 197 -2.51 -7.81 24.07
C ASN A 197 -2.09 -8.49 25.38
N GLN A 198 -2.36 -7.88 26.54
CA GLN A 198 -2.10 -8.51 27.84
C GLN A 198 -2.87 -9.84 27.96
N LYS A 199 -4.16 -9.84 27.62
CA LYS A 199 -5.02 -11.02 27.74
C LYS A 199 -4.68 -12.09 26.69
N ARG A 200 -4.63 -11.71 25.42
CA ARG A 200 -4.60 -12.64 24.27
C ARG A 200 -3.20 -13.13 23.93
N VAL A 201 -2.18 -12.30 24.17
CA VAL A 201 -0.79 -12.64 23.80
C VAL A 201 0.06 -12.88 25.04
N VAL A 202 0.16 -11.90 25.94
CA VAL A 202 1.13 -11.95 27.05
C VAL A 202 0.78 -13.04 28.05
N ASN A 203 -0.45 -13.04 28.57
CA ASN A 203 -0.93 -14.07 29.48
C ASN A 203 -0.92 -15.45 28.81
N MET A 204 -1.29 -15.52 27.52
CA MET A 204 -1.31 -16.79 26.80
C MET A 204 0.11 -17.37 26.66
N LEU A 205 1.08 -16.56 26.24
CA LEU A 205 2.47 -16.99 26.16
C LEU A 205 3.01 -17.41 27.52
N ARG A 206 2.88 -16.56 28.54
CA ARG A 206 3.47 -16.81 29.87
C ARG A 206 2.82 -17.98 30.59
N ASN A 207 1.49 -18.11 30.52
CA ASN A 207 0.76 -19.11 31.30
C ASN A 207 0.63 -20.47 30.61
N TYR A 208 0.94 -20.57 29.31
CA TYR A 208 0.76 -21.82 28.56
C TYR A 208 1.98 -22.24 27.73
N PHE A 209 2.69 -21.30 27.11
CA PHE A 209 3.81 -21.62 26.22
C PHE A 209 5.19 -21.41 26.88
N MET A 210 5.27 -20.66 27.97
CA MET A 210 6.53 -20.32 28.67
C MET A 210 6.52 -20.75 30.15
N LEU A 211 5.88 -21.89 30.46
CA LEU A 211 5.86 -22.42 31.84
C LEU A 211 7.20 -23.05 32.26
N VAL A 212 8.03 -23.44 31.28
CA VAL A 212 9.42 -23.83 31.54
C VAL A 212 10.26 -22.58 31.59
N ASP A 213 11.11 -22.46 32.61
CA ASP A 213 12.07 -21.37 32.71
C ASP A 213 13.04 -21.42 31.52
N PHE A 214 12.87 -20.45 30.61
CA PHE A 214 13.86 -20.19 29.57
C PHE A 214 14.94 -19.28 30.14
N PRO A 215 16.23 -19.59 29.94
CA PRO A 215 17.29 -18.68 30.32
C PRO A 215 17.07 -17.30 29.68
N PRO A 216 17.17 -16.19 30.43
CA PRO A 216 16.90 -14.85 29.89
C PRO A 216 17.76 -14.48 28.67
N GLU A 217 18.94 -15.08 28.53
CA GLU A 217 19.81 -14.97 27.36
C GLU A 217 19.23 -15.62 26.10
N ASP A 218 18.40 -16.66 26.27
CA ASP A 218 17.78 -17.40 25.17
C ASP A 218 16.45 -16.77 24.75
N LEU A 219 15.64 -16.37 25.73
CA LEU A 219 14.32 -15.79 25.54
C LEU A 219 13.95 -14.91 26.73
N ASP A 220 13.55 -13.66 26.46
CA ASP A 220 13.03 -12.75 27.49
C ASP A 220 11.50 -12.88 27.59
N ALA A 221 11.04 -13.66 28.57
CA ALA A 221 9.62 -13.94 28.83
C ALA A 221 8.93 -12.85 29.68
N SER A 222 9.59 -11.71 29.93
CA SER A 222 8.98 -10.63 30.69
C SER A 222 7.78 -10.04 29.96
N GLU A 223 6.78 -9.59 30.73
CA GLU A 223 5.62 -8.84 30.22
C GLU A 223 6.05 -7.67 29.33
N ALA A 224 7.07 -6.92 29.75
CA ALA A 224 7.59 -5.78 29.02
C ALA A 224 8.18 -6.20 27.66
N SER A 225 8.96 -7.28 27.62
CA SER A 225 9.54 -7.81 26.38
C SER A 225 8.45 -8.25 25.39
N ILE A 226 7.43 -8.99 25.87
CA ILE A 226 6.35 -9.48 25.01
C ILE A 226 5.50 -8.32 24.47
N HIS A 227 5.14 -7.34 25.30
CA HIS A 227 4.43 -6.13 24.85
C HIS A 227 5.25 -5.27 23.90
N ASN A 228 6.56 -5.16 24.14
CA ASN A 228 7.44 -4.46 23.21
C ASN A 228 7.44 -5.17 21.85
N MET A 229 7.42 -6.50 21.84
CA MET A 229 7.39 -7.28 20.62
C MET A 229 6.08 -7.14 19.84
N THR A 230 4.93 -7.19 20.52
CA THR A 230 3.64 -6.91 19.87
C THR A 230 3.60 -5.49 19.33
N GLY A 231 4.13 -4.52 20.07
CA GLY A 231 4.32 -3.14 19.60
C GLY A 231 5.11 -3.05 18.31
N ILE A 232 6.25 -3.75 18.22
CA ILE A 232 7.07 -3.78 17.01
C ILE A 232 6.29 -4.39 15.83
N ILE A 233 5.61 -5.52 16.04
CA ILE A 233 4.83 -6.19 14.99
C ILE A 233 3.74 -5.25 14.48
N ASP A 234 2.92 -4.70 15.37
CA ASP A 234 1.79 -3.84 15.01
C ASP A 234 2.27 -2.55 14.29
N THR A 235 3.44 -2.04 14.68
CA THR A 235 4.02 -0.79 14.17
C THR A 235 4.82 -0.96 12.87
N ASN A 236 5.38 -2.14 12.58
CA ASN A 236 6.38 -2.28 11.51
C ASN A 236 6.10 -3.41 10.52
N ALA A 237 5.20 -4.34 10.84
CA ALA A 237 4.95 -5.47 9.97
C ALA A 237 4.19 -5.06 8.71
N VAL A 238 4.52 -5.73 7.62
CA VAL A 238 3.91 -5.57 6.31
C VAL A 238 2.98 -6.75 6.07
N ASP A 239 1.74 -6.46 5.71
CA ASP A 239 0.77 -7.46 5.27
C ASP A 239 1.21 -8.12 3.95
N ILE A 240 1.13 -9.44 3.92
CA ILE A 240 1.46 -10.29 2.76
C ILE A 240 0.21 -11.10 2.42
N PRO A 241 -0.55 -10.68 1.39
CA PRO A 241 -1.72 -11.42 0.95
C PRO A 241 -1.30 -12.72 0.27
N LEU A 242 -1.95 -13.82 0.65
CA LEU A 242 -1.82 -15.13 0.01
C LEU A 242 -3.19 -15.55 -0.58
N PRO A 243 -3.24 -16.57 -1.46
CA PRO A 243 -4.50 -16.99 -2.08
C PRO A 243 -5.61 -17.42 -1.10
N GLU A 244 -5.24 -17.96 0.07
CA GLU A 244 -6.19 -18.53 1.06
C GLU A 244 -6.14 -17.84 2.44
N SER A 245 -5.19 -16.93 2.65
CA SER A 245 -4.93 -16.31 3.96
C SER A 245 -4.13 -15.02 3.83
N GLU A 246 -3.94 -14.32 4.95
CA GLU A 246 -3.05 -13.16 5.03
C GLU A 246 -2.06 -13.38 6.17
N ILE A 247 -0.78 -13.11 5.89
CA ILE A 247 0.29 -13.22 6.87
C ILE A 247 1.01 -11.88 6.99
N VAL A 248 1.92 -11.77 7.96
CA VAL A 248 2.73 -10.58 8.16
C VAL A 248 4.22 -10.90 8.06
N GLY A 249 5.00 -9.95 7.54
CA GLY A 249 6.46 -10.00 7.49
C GLY A 249 7.10 -8.72 8.04
N ILE A 250 8.24 -8.85 8.73
CA ILE A 250 8.98 -7.70 9.27
C ILE A 250 10.23 -7.44 8.42
N TYR A 251 10.37 -6.20 7.94
CA TYR A 251 11.40 -5.76 7.00
C TYR A 251 12.11 -4.52 7.55
N PRO A 252 13.18 -4.66 8.35
CA PRO A 252 13.71 -3.58 9.17
C PRO A 252 14.12 -2.32 8.40
N THR A 253 14.66 -2.47 7.19
CA THR A 253 15.05 -1.35 6.34
C THR A 253 13.83 -0.66 5.74
N TYR A 254 12.86 -1.43 5.22
CA TYR A 254 11.60 -0.88 4.73
C TYR A 254 10.81 -0.15 5.82
N SER A 255 10.82 -0.63 7.06
CA SER A 255 10.16 0.01 8.20
C SER A 255 10.71 1.39 8.56
N MET A 256 11.84 1.81 7.98
CA MET A 256 12.37 3.18 8.10
C MET A 256 11.74 4.17 7.11
N LEU A 257 10.92 3.73 6.15
CA LEU A 257 10.18 4.66 5.27
C LEU A 257 9.14 5.42 6.07
N GLU A 258 9.09 6.73 5.94
CA GLU A 258 8.06 7.53 6.59
C GLU A 258 6.69 7.41 5.91
N HIS A 259 5.66 7.94 6.57
CA HIS A 259 4.33 8.06 5.99
C HIS A 259 4.16 9.31 5.12
N SER A 260 3.55 9.15 3.95
CA SER A 260 2.92 10.23 3.20
C SER A 260 1.58 9.75 2.63
N CYS A 261 0.54 10.60 2.68
CA CYS A 261 -0.72 10.30 2.00
C CYS A 261 -0.63 10.41 0.47
N THR A 262 0.51 10.87 -0.05
CA THR A 262 0.94 10.83 -1.45
C THR A 262 2.35 10.23 -1.52
N PRO A 263 2.50 8.90 -1.35
CA PRO A 263 3.81 8.28 -1.27
C PRO A 263 4.58 8.39 -2.59
N ASN A 264 5.91 8.44 -2.51
CA ASN A 264 6.78 8.46 -3.68
C ASN A 264 7.43 7.10 -3.97
N THR A 265 7.17 6.09 -3.14
CA THR A 265 7.61 4.71 -3.35
C THR A 265 6.44 3.73 -3.36
N LYS A 266 6.64 2.58 -3.99
CA LYS A 266 5.72 1.45 -3.97
C LYS A 266 6.49 0.15 -3.80
N TYR A 267 5.89 -0.83 -3.15
CA TYR A 267 6.52 -2.12 -2.92
C TYR A 267 5.67 -3.28 -3.46
N ARG A 268 6.35 -4.39 -3.72
CA ARG A 268 5.73 -5.70 -3.99
C ARG A 268 6.43 -6.74 -3.12
N VAL A 269 5.68 -7.75 -2.72
CA VAL A 269 6.21 -8.92 -2.01
C VAL A 269 6.12 -10.11 -2.97
N SER A 270 7.23 -10.80 -3.19
CA SER A 270 7.28 -11.99 -4.05
C SER A 270 6.66 -13.22 -3.34
N SER A 271 6.48 -14.31 -4.08
CA SER A 271 6.09 -15.61 -3.52
C SER A 271 7.10 -16.19 -2.51
N THR A 272 8.35 -15.72 -2.54
CA THR A 272 9.39 -16.06 -1.54
C THR A 272 9.41 -15.09 -0.37
N TYR A 273 8.41 -14.19 -0.28
CA TYR A 273 8.29 -13.13 0.71
C TYR A 273 9.36 -12.04 0.62
N GLN A 274 10.15 -11.98 -0.46
CA GLN A 274 11.11 -10.89 -0.65
C GLN A 274 10.36 -9.61 -1.00
N LEU A 275 10.59 -8.54 -0.23
CA LEU A 275 10.08 -7.21 -0.53
C LEU A 275 10.98 -6.54 -1.56
N THR A 276 10.40 -6.01 -2.64
CA THR A 276 11.07 -5.13 -3.60
C THR A 276 10.44 -3.75 -3.54
N LEU A 277 11.22 -2.74 -3.15
CA LEU A 277 10.81 -1.34 -3.15
C LEU A 277 11.25 -0.66 -4.44
N LYS A 278 10.34 0.07 -5.08
CA LYS A 278 10.60 0.87 -6.27
C LYS A 278 10.20 2.33 -6.08
N ALA A 279 10.85 3.22 -6.81
CA ALA A 279 10.40 4.59 -6.96
C ALA A 279 9.06 4.59 -7.74
N ALA A 280 8.03 5.23 -7.20
CA ALA A 280 6.73 5.35 -7.87
C ALA A 280 6.67 6.58 -8.77
N VAL A 281 7.42 7.61 -8.41
CA VAL A 281 7.65 8.84 -9.20
C VAL A 281 9.15 9.06 -9.35
N ASP A 282 9.55 10.08 -10.11
CA ASP A 282 10.94 10.53 -10.09
C ASP A 282 11.28 11.10 -8.70
N ILE A 283 12.42 10.69 -8.14
CA ILE A 283 12.89 11.11 -6.80
C ILE A 283 14.29 11.71 -6.94
N LYS A 284 14.53 12.88 -6.34
CA LYS A 284 15.84 13.56 -6.39
C LYS A 284 16.76 13.16 -5.24
N GLU A 285 18.08 13.25 -5.46
CA GLU A 285 19.06 13.16 -4.36
C GLU A 285 18.69 14.15 -3.24
N GLY A 286 18.63 13.66 -2.01
CA GLY A 286 18.23 14.44 -0.84
C GLY A 286 16.73 14.42 -0.52
N GLU A 287 15.87 13.92 -1.41
CA GLU A 287 14.45 13.75 -1.10
C GLU A 287 14.21 12.57 -0.16
N HIS A 288 13.20 12.73 0.70
CA HIS A 288 12.77 11.67 1.59
C HIS A 288 12.11 10.53 0.82
N LEU A 289 12.22 9.30 1.33
CA LEU A 289 11.52 8.13 0.81
C LEU A 289 10.33 7.80 1.71
N SER A 290 9.15 7.74 1.11
CA SER A 290 7.88 7.59 1.83
C SER A 290 7.02 6.47 1.28
N THR A 291 6.28 5.83 2.18
CA THR A 291 5.20 4.87 1.89
C THR A 291 3.89 5.37 2.51
N ILE A 292 2.81 4.61 2.37
CA ILE A 292 1.50 4.94 2.94
C ILE A 292 1.09 3.86 3.94
N TYR A 293 0.65 4.29 5.12
CA TYR A 293 0.23 3.41 6.24
C TYR A 293 -1.29 3.36 6.40
N THR A 294 -2.01 4.14 5.60
CA THR A 294 -3.47 4.26 5.63
C THR A 294 -4.04 3.83 4.29
N HIS A 295 -5.36 3.73 4.21
CA HIS A 295 -6.02 3.61 2.92
C HIS A 295 -5.98 4.95 2.16
N ILE A 296 -5.66 4.92 0.87
CA ILE A 296 -5.48 6.14 0.07
C ILE A 296 -6.80 6.84 -0.24
N LEU A 297 -7.91 6.08 -0.27
CA LEU A 297 -9.26 6.57 -0.55
C LEU A 297 -10.02 7.05 0.69
N TRP A 298 -9.40 7.13 1.86
CA TRP A 298 -10.06 7.73 3.03
C TRP A 298 -9.89 9.25 3.02
N GLY A 299 -10.84 9.98 3.61
CA GLY A 299 -10.75 11.41 3.85
C GLY A 299 -9.70 11.78 4.92
N THR A 300 -9.35 13.06 5.01
CA THR A 300 -8.25 13.54 5.87
C THR A 300 -8.43 13.21 7.35
N ALA A 301 -9.65 13.35 7.90
CA ALA A 301 -9.95 13.03 9.30
C ALA A 301 -9.67 11.54 9.59
N ALA A 302 -10.30 10.63 8.86
CA ALA A 302 -10.14 9.19 9.03
C ALA A 302 -8.68 8.72 8.89
N ARG A 303 -7.91 9.25 7.93
CA ARG A 303 -6.47 8.93 7.81
C ARG A 303 -5.69 9.36 9.05
N ARG A 304 -5.93 10.58 9.55
CA ARG A 304 -5.23 11.13 10.72
C ARG A 304 -5.60 10.39 12.01
N ASP A 305 -6.85 9.99 12.16
CA ASP A 305 -7.33 9.22 13.32
C ASP A 305 -6.75 7.81 13.36
N LEU A 306 -6.66 7.13 12.20
CA LEU A 306 -5.98 5.85 12.10
C LEU A 306 -4.51 5.97 12.50
N LEU A 307 -3.79 6.95 11.97
CA LEU A 307 -2.38 7.16 12.28
C LEU A 307 -2.16 7.50 13.76
N LYS A 308 -3.05 8.29 14.37
CA LYS A 308 -2.98 8.61 15.79
C LYS A 308 -3.19 7.37 16.66
N SER A 309 -4.15 6.53 16.31
CA SER A 309 -4.52 5.35 17.10
C SER A 309 -3.57 4.16 16.91
N THR A 310 -2.94 4.02 15.73
CA THR A 310 -2.10 2.85 15.40
C THR A 310 -0.61 3.15 15.31
N ARG A 311 -0.22 4.39 15.00
CA ARG A 311 1.17 4.83 14.80
C ARG A 311 1.56 6.00 15.71
N PHE A 312 0.66 6.49 16.56
CA PHE A 312 0.93 7.51 17.58
C PHE A 312 1.48 8.84 17.04
N PHE A 313 1.15 9.19 15.80
CA PHE A 313 1.45 10.51 15.23
C PHE A 313 0.30 11.04 14.37
N MET A 314 0.30 12.34 14.08
CA MET A 314 -0.67 12.98 13.20
C MET A 314 0.01 13.53 11.94
N CYS A 315 -0.38 13.02 10.77
CA CYS A 315 0.25 13.36 9.49
C CYS A 315 0.01 14.81 9.05
N THR A 316 1.08 15.53 8.73
CA THR A 316 1.06 16.93 8.24
C THR A 316 1.45 17.06 6.77
N CYS A 317 1.40 15.98 5.99
CA CYS A 317 1.77 16.00 4.58
C CYS A 317 0.90 16.98 3.77
N ARG A 318 1.37 17.35 2.57
CA ARG A 318 0.69 18.30 1.67
C ARG A 318 -0.80 18.01 1.49
N ARG A 319 -1.18 16.74 1.31
CA ARG A 319 -2.59 16.35 1.15
C ARG A 319 -3.42 16.58 2.42
N CYS A 320 -2.87 16.27 3.60
CA CYS A 320 -3.56 16.50 4.86
C CYS A 320 -3.64 17.98 5.23
N ALA A 321 -2.68 18.80 4.80
CA ALA A 321 -2.66 20.23 5.08
C ALA A 321 -3.55 21.06 4.14
N ASP A 322 -3.93 20.51 2.98
CA ASP A 322 -4.77 21.16 1.98
C ASP A 322 -6.26 20.83 2.21
N PRO A 323 -7.12 21.81 2.51
CA PRO A 323 -8.57 21.60 2.69
C PRO A 323 -9.26 20.94 1.49
N THR A 324 -8.73 21.15 0.29
CA THR A 324 -9.27 20.58 -0.95
C THR A 324 -8.72 19.19 -1.26
N GLU A 325 -7.78 18.67 -0.45
CA GLU A 325 -7.04 17.45 -0.73
C GLU A 325 -6.47 17.41 -2.17
N LEU A 326 -5.57 18.35 -2.48
CA LEU A 326 -4.90 18.48 -3.78
C LEU A 326 -5.83 18.93 -4.91
N GLY A 327 -6.77 19.81 -4.60
CA GLY A 327 -7.73 20.37 -5.55
C GLY A 327 -8.84 19.40 -5.99
N THR A 328 -8.98 18.27 -5.31
CA THR A 328 -9.97 17.24 -5.65
C THR A 328 -11.32 17.43 -4.95
N ASN A 329 -11.32 18.19 -3.84
CA ASN A 329 -12.43 18.34 -2.90
C ASN A 329 -12.89 16.99 -2.33
N PHE A 330 -11.93 16.11 -2.03
CA PHE A 330 -12.18 14.69 -1.72
C PHE A 330 -13.04 14.45 -0.47
N SER A 331 -13.02 15.37 0.49
CA SER A 331 -13.86 15.32 1.71
C SER A 331 -14.91 16.44 1.78
N ALA A 332 -15.09 17.24 0.72
CA ALA A 332 -15.92 18.45 0.79
C ALA A 332 -17.42 18.14 0.82
N LEU A 333 -18.16 18.85 1.66
CA LEU A 333 -19.62 18.73 1.81
C LEU A 333 -20.34 19.83 1.02
N ARG A 334 -21.54 19.56 0.50
CA ARG A 334 -22.38 20.57 -0.15
C ARG A 334 -22.90 21.55 0.92
N CYS A 335 -22.82 22.85 0.67
CA CYS A 335 -23.38 23.83 1.60
C CYS A 335 -24.91 23.80 1.60
N ASN A 336 -25.54 23.71 2.77
CA ASN A 336 -26.99 23.79 2.91
C ASN A 336 -27.56 25.23 2.94
N LYS A 337 -26.69 26.26 2.96
CA LYS A 337 -27.08 27.68 2.98
C LYS A 337 -26.98 28.37 1.62
N CYS A 338 -26.30 27.77 0.64
CA CYS A 338 -26.17 28.36 -0.70
C CYS A 338 -25.96 27.28 -1.77
N PRO A 339 -26.39 27.53 -3.02
CA PRO A 339 -26.30 26.52 -4.07
C PRO A 339 -24.90 26.37 -4.67
N LEU A 340 -23.97 27.31 -4.45
CA LEU A 340 -22.67 27.32 -5.15
C LEU A 340 -21.49 26.86 -4.29
N GLY A 341 -21.64 26.85 -2.97
CA GLY A 341 -20.52 26.64 -2.06
C GLY A 341 -20.37 25.20 -1.56
N PHE A 342 -19.15 24.87 -1.19
CA PHE A 342 -18.81 23.63 -0.49
C PHE A 342 -18.21 23.98 0.88
N LEU A 343 -18.59 23.21 1.89
CA LEU A 343 -18.01 23.24 3.23
C LEU A 343 -16.73 22.42 3.23
N MET A 344 -15.65 23.01 3.75
CA MET A 344 -14.36 22.34 3.98
C MET A 344 -13.80 22.76 5.34
N SER A 345 -13.00 21.91 5.96
CA SER A 345 -12.32 22.25 7.22
C SER A 345 -11.47 23.52 7.06
N ALA A 346 -11.65 24.47 7.96
CA ALA A 346 -10.88 25.72 7.99
C ALA A 346 -9.40 25.49 8.34
N ALA A 347 -9.12 24.44 9.11
CA ALA A 347 -7.77 24.00 9.47
C ALA A 347 -7.73 22.47 9.50
N PRO A 348 -7.48 21.80 8.36
CA PRO A 348 -7.55 20.32 8.25
C PRO A 348 -6.61 19.52 9.16
N LEU A 349 -5.58 20.20 9.72
CA LEU A 349 -4.66 19.62 10.69
C LEU A 349 -5.17 19.73 12.15
N ASP A 350 -6.26 20.45 12.39
CA ASP A 350 -6.94 20.52 13.67
C ASP A 350 -8.26 19.72 13.58
N PRO A 351 -8.40 18.59 14.30
CA PRO A 351 -9.60 17.77 14.24
C PRO A 351 -10.86 18.47 14.76
N LEU A 352 -10.72 19.56 15.52
CA LEU A 352 -11.83 20.34 16.07
C LEU A 352 -12.18 21.57 15.22
N ALA A 353 -11.48 21.79 14.10
CA ALA A 353 -11.70 22.97 13.28
C ALA A 353 -13.08 22.97 12.62
N ASP A 354 -13.74 24.11 12.70
CA ASP A 354 -14.98 24.36 11.97
C ASP A 354 -14.79 24.20 10.46
N TRP A 355 -15.86 23.79 9.81
CA TRP A 355 -15.99 23.72 8.37
C TRP A 355 -16.64 24.99 7.85
N ILE A 356 -16.01 25.63 6.87
CA ILE A 356 -16.45 26.93 6.34
C ILE A 356 -16.79 26.79 4.86
N CYS A 357 -17.93 27.34 4.48
CA CYS A 357 -18.40 27.36 3.11
C CYS A 357 -17.58 28.34 2.27
N THR A 358 -17.06 27.88 1.14
CA THR A 358 -16.24 28.70 0.21
C THR A 358 -16.96 29.86 -0.46
N SER A 359 -18.30 29.89 -0.42
CA SER A 359 -19.09 30.90 -1.14
C SER A 359 -19.85 31.86 -0.22
N CYS A 360 -20.41 31.36 0.88
CA CYS A 360 -21.26 32.18 1.76
C CYS A 360 -20.74 32.28 3.21
N ASN A 361 -19.59 31.68 3.54
CA ASN A 361 -19.00 31.64 4.88
C ASN A 361 -19.88 31.04 5.98
N ALA A 362 -20.95 30.30 5.60
CA ALA A 362 -21.68 29.48 6.56
C ALA A 362 -20.72 28.47 7.21
N THR A 363 -20.89 28.24 8.51
CA THR A 363 -20.06 27.35 9.30
C THR A 363 -20.81 26.07 9.69
N MET A 364 -20.06 25.01 9.94
CA MET A 364 -20.51 23.71 10.44
C MET A 364 -19.42 23.16 11.37
N THR A 365 -19.80 22.49 12.44
CA THR A 365 -18.82 21.90 13.36
C THR A 365 -18.16 20.64 12.77
N ALA A 366 -17.01 20.24 13.30
CA ALA A 366 -16.35 19.00 12.87
C ALA A 366 -17.22 17.75 13.12
N ASP A 367 -17.95 17.71 14.25
CA ASP A 367 -18.83 16.59 14.60
C ASP A 367 -20.00 16.45 13.61
N GLU A 368 -20.67 17.56 13.27
CA GLU A 368 -21.74 17.55 12.26
C GLU A 368 -21.24 17.07 10.88
N ALA A 369 -20.04 17.51 10.48
CA ALA A 369 -19.44 17.08 9.22
C ALA A 369 -19.10 15.58 9.22
N ASN A 370 -18.62 15.06 10.35
CA ASN A 370 -18.33 13.64 10.54
C ASN A 370 -19.61 12.80 10.50
N ASP A 371 -20.68 13.24 11.17
CA ASP A 371 -21.97 12.54 11.18
C ASP A 371 -22.56 12.41 9.77
N ILE A 372 -22.54 13.50 8.98
CA ILE A 372 -22.97 13.47 7.57
C ILE A 372 -22.14 12.48 6.76
N THR A 373 -20.83 12.49 6.98
CA THR A 373 -19.89 11.61 6.28
C THR A 373 -20.16 10.14 6.59
N LEU A 374 -20.35 9.79 7.87
CA LEU A 374 -20.66 8.43 8.31
C LEU A 374 -22.00 7.92 7.74
N GLN A 375 -23.04 8.76 7.80
CA GLN A 375 -24.36 8.41 7.24
C GLN A 375 -24.30 8.16 5.73
N LEU A 376 -23.56 8.98 4.98
CA LEU A 376 -23.35 8.75 3.55
C LEU A 376 -22.57 7.45 3.30
N GLY A 377 -21.59 7.14 4.15
CA GLY A 377 -20.84 5.89 4.09
C GLY A 377 -21.75 4.67 4.16
N GLU A 378 -22.67 4.64 5.13
CA GLU A 378 -23.66 3.57 5.29
C GLU A 378 -24.60 3.45 4.09
N GLU A 379 -25.11 4.58 3.56
CA GLU A 379 -25.99 4.60 2.38
C GLU A 379 -25.27 4.05 1.13
N VAL A 380 -24.00 4.43 0.93
CA VAL A 380 -23.17 3.95 -0.19
C VAL A 380 -22.90 2.46 -0.08
N GLU A 381 -22.50 1.97 1.10
CA GLU A 381 -22.23 0.54 1.32
C GLU A 381 -23.47 -0.31 1.02
N GLN A 382 -24.63 0.07 1.58
CA GLN A 382 -25.90 -0.64 1.33
C GLN A 382 -26.30 -0.65 -0.14
N THR A 383 -26.06 0.46 -0.85
CA THR A 383 -26.38 0.57 -2.28
C THR A 383 -25.43 -0.26 -3.13
N LEU A 384 -24.14 -0.30 -2.80
CA LEU A 384 -23.15 -1.11 -3.52
C LEU A 384 -23.37 -2.62 -3.33
N GLU A 385 -23.89 -3.05 -2.18
CA GLU A 385 -24.18 -4.46 -1.92
C GLU A 385 -25.41 -4.99 -2.68
N LYS A 386 -26.44 -4.16 -2.87
CA LYS A 386 -27.77 -4.62 -3.32
C LYS A 386 -28.29 -3.94 -4.59
N GLY A 387 -27.74 -2.79 -4.94
CA GLY A 387 -28.22 -1.94 -6.02
C GLY A 387 -27.73 -2.35 -7.40
N ASN A 388 -28.52 -2.01 -8.42
CA ASN A 388 -28.09 -2.09 -9.82
C ASN A 388 -27.43 -0.76 -10.27
N ALA A 389 -27.04 -0.67 -11.54
CA ALA A 389 -26.36 0.52 -12.07
C ALA A 389 -27.20 1.79 -11.91
N LYS A 390 -28.53 1.69 -12.07
CA LYS A 390 -29.44 2.82 -11.93
C LYS A 390 -29.55 3.30 -10.48
N ASP A 391 -29.55 2.37 -9.53
CA ASP A 391 -29.57 2.70 -8.10
C ASP A 391 -28.29 3.46 -7.70
N ILE A 392 -27.12 2.97 -8.15
CA ILE A 392 -25.82 3.62 -7.91
C ILE A 392 -25.76 5.00 -8.57
N GLU A 393 -26.27 5.12 -9.79
CA GLU A 393 -26.35 6.39 -10.52
C GLU A 393 -27.22 7.42 -9.78
N ASN A 394 -28.43 7.01 -9.35
CA ASN A 394 -29.34 7.86 -8.61
C ASN A 394 -28.72 8.32 -7.28
N LEU A 395 -28.00 7.43 -6.58
CA LEU A 395 -27.27 7.78 -5.36
C LEU A 395 -26.20 8.84 -5.62
N ILE A 396 -25.39 8.67 -6.67
CA ILE A 396 -24.33 9.63 -7.03
C ILE A 396 -24.95 10.99 -7.36
N GLU A 397 -26.02 11.03 -8.16
CA GLU A 397 -26.68 12.28 -8.57
C GLU A 397 -27.34 13.00 -7.38
N LYS A 398 -28.08 12.27 -6.54
CA LYS A 398 -28.68 12.79 -5.31
C LYS A 398 -27.62 13.34 -4.36
N SER A 399 -26.58 12.54 -4.07
CA SER A 399 -25.55 12.91 -3.09
C SER A 399 -24.70 14.07 -3.57
N SER A 400 -24.31 14.07 -4.85
CA SER A 400 -23.52 15.17 -5.45
C SER A 400 -24.30 16.49 -5.50
N SER A 401 -25.63 16.44 -5.62
CA SER A 401 -26.47 17.63 -5.70
C SER A 401 -26.83 18.18 -4.31
N THR A 402 -26.93 17.34 -3.29
CA THR A 402 -27.50 17.75 -1.99
C THR A 402 -26.60 17.62 -0.78
N VAL A 403 -25.64 16.68 -0.78
CA VAL A 403 -24.89 16.30 0.43
C VAL A 403 -23.40 16.60 0.31
N VAL A 404 -22.76 16.22 -0.80
CA VAL A 404 -21.29 16.23 -0.93
C VAL A 404 -20.82 16.72 -2.30
N HIS A 405 -19.53 17.00 -2.41
CA HIS A 405 -18.89 17.25 -3.70
C HIS A 405 -18.91 16.00 -4.61
N PRO A 406 -19.02 16.11 -5.95
CA PRO A 406 -19.04 14.96 -6.86
C PRO A 406 -17.81 14.02 -6.77
N ASN A 407 -16.67 14.53 -6.29
CA ASN A 407 -15.45 13.76 -6.07
C ASN A 407 -15.29 13.27 -4.61
N HIS A 408 -16.33 13.37 -3.79
CA HIS A 408 -16.27 12.93 -2.40
C HIS A 408 -15.86 11.45 -2.32
N PHE A 409 -15.03 11.10 -1.35
CA PHE A 409 -14.38 9.79 -1.29
C PHE A 409 -15.37 8.61 -1.16
N HIS A 410 -16.52 8.79 -0.52
CA HIS A 410 -17.59 7.79 -0.52
C HIS A 410 -18.18 7.57 -1.93
N LEU A 411 -18.33 8.63 -2.73
CA LEU A 411 -18.80 8.50 -4.11
C LEU A 411 -17.73 7.92 -5.04
N PHE A 412 -16.45 7.92 -4.64
CA PHE A 412 -15.37 7.33 -5.45
C PHE A 412 -15.62 5.85 -5.73
N ALA A 413 -15.97 5.06 -4.69
CA ALA A 413 -16.28 3.64 -4.84
C ALA A 413 -17.54 3.42 -5.70
N ALA A 414 -18.60 4.19 -5.45
CA ALA A 414 -19.83 4.16 -6.25
C ALA A 414 -19.56 4.45 -7.74
N ARG A 415 -18.76 5.48 -8.04
CA ARG A 415 -18.36 5.85 -9.41
C ARG A 415 -17.53 4.76 -10.09
N HIS A 416 -16.63 4.11 -9.35
CA HIS A 416 -15.84 3.00 -9.87
C HIS A 416 -16.70 1.76 -10.18
N SER A 417 -17.72 1.48 -9.39
CA SER A 417 -18.70 0.42 -9.71
C SER A 417 -19.55 0.82 -10.92
N LEU A 418 -20.08 2.04 -10.94
CA LEU A 418 -20.94 2.53 -12.02
C LEU A 418 -20.23 2.49 -13.38
N LEU A 419 -18.97 2.93 -13.48
CA LEU A 419 -18.24 2.92 -14.77
C LEU A 419 -18.07 1.52 -15.36
N GLN A 420 -18.03 0.48 -14.52
CA GLN A 420 -17.97 -0.92 -14.98
C GLN A 420 -19.35 -1.43 -15.41
N MET A 421 -20.44 -0.90 -14.87
CA MET A 421 -21.80 -1.37 -15.17
C MET A 421 -22.45 -0.64 -16.34
N LEU A 422 -22.12 0.64 -16.56
CA LEU A 422 -22.68 1.45 -17.63
C LEU A 422 -22.50 0.80 -19.01
N GLY A 423 -23.60 0.66 -19.75
CA GLY A 423 -23.63 0.10 -21.10
C GLY A 423 -23.73 -1.43 -21.17
N ARG A 424 -23.83 -2.11 -20.03
CA ARG A 424 -24.03 -3.58 -19.96
C ARG A 424 -25.50 -3.99 -19.74
N GLU A 425 -26.41 -3.02 -19.65
CA GLU A 425 -27.85 -3.23 -19.47
C GLU A 425 -28.54 -3.71 -20.76
N ALA A 426 -29.74 -4.30 -20.62
CA ALA A 426 -30.52 -4.82 -21.75
C ALA A 426 -30.90 -3.75 -22.81
N SER A 427 -30.89 -2.48 -22.41
CA SER A 427 -31.11 -1.30 -23.27
C SER A 427 -29.95 -1.01 -24.23
N GLY A 428 -28.77 -1.60 -24.02
CA GLY A 428 -27.59 -1.42 -24.86
C GLY A 428 -26.91 -0.05 -24.71
N LEU A 429 -25.82 0.15 -25.46
CA LEU A 429 -25.12 1.43 -25.54
C LEU A 429 -25.84 2.36 -26.53
N ASN A 430 -26.33 3.50 -26.03
CA ASN A 430 -26.76 4.63 -26.86
C ASN A 430 -25.77 5.80 -26.71
N GLU A 431 -25.92 6.83 -27.54
CA GLU A 431 -25.00 7.97 -27.58
C GLU A 431 -24.87 8.69 -26.23
N ASP A 432 -25.99 8.88 -25.52
CA ASP A 432 -26.01 9.54 -24.21
C ASP A 432 -25.25 8.73 -23.13
N VAL A 433 -25.46 7.41 -23.11
CA VAL A 433 -24.77 6.50 -22.18
C VAL A 433 -23.28 6.46 -22.46
N VAL A 434 -22.86 6.44 -23.73
CA VAL A 434 -21.44 6.50 -24.11
C VAL A 434 -20.81 7.80 -23.63
N LYS A 435 -21.44 8.95 -23.92
CA LYS A 435 -20.94 10.26 -23.49
C LYS A 435 -20.80 10.35 -21.97
N LYS A 436 -21.82 9.89 -21.23
CA LYS A 436 -21.79 9.86 -19.76
C LYS A 436 -20.66 8.98 -19.24
N LYS A 437 -20.44 7.80 -19.84
CA LYS A 437 -19.36 6.89 -19.47
C LYS A 437 -17.98 7.49 -19.72
N GLU A 438 -17.77 8.17 -20.86
CA GLU A 438 -16.52 8.88 -21.15
C GLU A 438 -16.24 9.99 -20.13
N GLU A 439 -17.24 10.82 -19.81
CA GLU A 439 -17.12 11.88 -18.81
C GLU A 439 -16.80 11.31 -17.43
N LEU A 440 -17.48 10.24 -17.02
CA LEU A 440 -17.25 9.57 -15.75
C LEU A 440 -15.81 9.03 -15.66
N CYS A 441 -15.33 8.34 -16.69
CA CYS A 441 -13.98 7.78 -16.73
C CYS A 441 -12.92 8.88 -16.68
N ARG A 442 -13.09 9.96 -17.47
CA ARG A 442 -12.13 11.07 -17.50
C ARG A 442 -12.01 11.77 -16.15
N GLU A 443 -13.12 12.11 -15.51
CA GLU A 443 -13.11 12.76 -14.19
C GLU A 443 -12.59 11.82 -13.09
N PHE A 444 -12.87 10.52 -13.19
CA PHE A 444 -12.35 9.51 -12.28
C PHE A 444 -10.81 9.41 -12.38
N LEU A 445 -10.27 9.28 -13.59
CA LEU A 445 -8.82 9.21 -13.85
C LEU A 445 -8.08 10.47 -13.40
N LYS A 446 -8.70 11.65 -13.58
CA LYS A 446 -8.17 12.92 -13.08
C LYS A 446 -8.04 12.91 -11.56
N THR A 447 -9.04 12.42 -10.85
CA THR A 447 -9.04 12.29 -9.39
C THR A 447 -7.96 11.30 -8.93
N CYS A 448 -7.85 10.13 -9.56
CA CYS A 448 -6.80 9.17 -9.26
C CYS A 448 -5.39 9.75 -9.43
N THR A 449 -5.15 10.48 -10.53
CA THR A 449 -3.84 11.08 -10.82
C THR A 449 -3.45 12.18 -9.83
N ALA A 450 -4.44 12.95 -9.34
CA ALA A 450 -4.20 13.96 -8.33
C ALA A 450 -3.83 13.37 -6.96
N ILE A 451 -4.49 12.27 -6.57
CA ILE A 451 -4.32 11.64 -5.25
C ILE A 451 -3.13 10.66 -5.21
N ASP A 452 -2.88 9.93 -6.30
CA ASP A 452 -1.86 8.89 -6.39
C ASP A 452 -1.06 9.01 -7.70
N PRO A 453 -0.27 10.08 -7.90
CA PRO A 453 0.42 10.33 -9.16
C PRO A 453 1.39 9.21 -9.56
N GLY A 454 1.92 8.45 -8.59
CA GLY A 454 2.82 7.33 -8.83
C GLY A 454 2.13 5.98 -9.06
N MET A 455 0.79 5.95 -9.02
CA MET A 455 -0.02 4.72 -9.07
C MET A 455 0.48 3.67 -8.06
N CYS A 456 0.75 4.11 -6.84
CA CYS A 456 1.26 3.27 -5.76
C CYS A 456 0.19 2.31 -5.22
N LYS A 457 -1.06 2.77 -5.19
CA LYS A 457 -2.22 2.09 -4.60
C LYS A 457 -3.45 2.06 -5.52
N LEU A 458 -3.58 3.01 -6.46
CA LEU A 458 -4.74 3.12 -7.36
C LEU A 458 -4.53 2.47 -8.73
N ALA A 459 -3.44 1.72 -8.94
CA ALA A 459 -3.14 1.09 -10.23
C ALA A 459 -4.30 0.23 -10.76
N SER A 460 -4.88 -0.64 -9.92
CA SER A 460 -6.03 -1.49 -10.30
C SER A 460 -7.25 -0.67 -10.75
N TYR A 461 -7.65 0.32 -9.95
CA TYR A 461 -8.78 1.22 -10.26
C TYR A 461 -8.56 1.99 -11.57
N VAL A 462 -7.34 2.48 -11.77
CA VAL A 462 -6.97 3.22 -12.99
C VAL A 462 -6.93 2.30 -14.21
N GLY A 463 -6.42 1.08 -14.08
CA GLY A 463 -6.44 0.09 -15.16
C GLY A 463 -7.85 -0.23 -15.63
N VAL A 464 -8.77 -0.48 -14.69
CA VAL A 464 -10.20 -0.69 -14.99
C VAL A 464 -10.80 0.53 -15.67
N ALA A 465 -10.60 1.74 -15.12
CA ALA A 465 -11.15 2.95 -15.72
C ALA A 465 -10.59 3.26 -17.13
N LEU A 466 -9.29 3.02 -17.37
CA LEU A 466 -8.68 3.16 -18.69
C LEU A 466 -9.27 2.15 -19.69
N TYR A 467 -9.48 0.91 -19.25
CA TYR A 467 -10.11 -0.10 -20.07
C TYR A 467 -11.58 0.24 -20.35
N GLU A 468 -12.37 0.62 -19.36
CA GLU A 468 -13.76 1.02 -19.63
C GLU A 468 -13.87 2.27 -20.51
N TYR A 469 -12.90 3.19 -20.41
CA TYR A 469 -12.84 4.35 -21.29
C TYR A 469 -12.54 3.95 -22.73
N HIS A 470 -11.61 3.02 -22.99
CA HIS A 470 -11.32 2.58 -24.36
C HIS A 470 -12.57 1.95 -25.02
N LEU A 471 -13.37 1.20 -24.27
CA LEU A 471 -14.62 0.61 -24.77
C LEU A 471 -15.65 1.69 -25.12
N ALA A 472 -15.77 2.73 -24.31
CA ALA A 472 -16.68 3.85 -24.58
C ALA A 472 -16.28 4.59 -25.87
N VAL A 473 -14.99 4.87 -26.05
CA VAL A 473 -14.47 5.52 -27.28
C VAL A 473 -14.72 4.65 -28.51
N LEU A 474 -14.51 3.33 -28.42
CA LEU A 474 -14.83 2.42 -29.53
C LEU A 474 -16.33 2.33 -29.81
N ALA A 475 -17.19 2.39 -28.78
CA ALA A 475 -18.64 2.39 -28.98
C ALA A 475 -19.11 3.61 -29.80
N ARG A 476 -18.51 4.79 -29.57
CA ARG A 476 -18.78 5.99 -30.37
C ARG A 476 -18.53 5.78 -31.86
N THR A 477 -17.46 5.08 -32.22
CA THR A 477 -17.15 4.78 -33.63
C THR A 477 -18.19 3.90 -34.32
N ARG A 478 -18.90 3.05 -33.57
CA ARG A 478 -19.91 2.12 -34.09
C ARG A 478 -21.31 2.73 -34.18
N LEU A 479 -21.59 3.76 -33.37
CA LEU A 479 -22.85 4.48 -33.30
C LEU A 479 -22.92 5.72 -34.22
N GLY A 480 -21.89 5.96 -35.04
CA GLY A 480 -21.85 7.08 -35.99
C GLY A 480 -23.03 7.10 -36.98
N PRO A 481 -23.36 8.26 -37.54
CA PRO A 481 -24.60 8.46 -38.31
C PRO A 481 -24.69 7.50 -39.51
N THR A 482 -25.80 6.77 -39.59
CA THR A 482 -26.12 5.80 -40.64
C THR A 482 -26.23 6.39 -42.06
N ASP A 483 -26.25 7.72 -42.21
CA ASP A 483 -26.59 8.41 -43.46
C ASP A 483 -25.66 9.57 -43.89
N THR A 484 -24.48 9.73 -43.28
CA THR A 484 -23.50 10.72 -43.73
C THR A 484 -22.09 10.14 -43.85
N LEU A 485 -21.36 10.61 -44.86
CA LEU A 485 -19.93 10.37 -45.10
C LEU A 485 -19.18 10.19 -43.76
N VAL A 486 -18.70 8.97 -43.50
CA VAL A 486 -17.88 8.67 -42.32
C VAL A 486 -16.74 9.68 -42.28
N ASP A 487 -16.70 10.50 -41.24
CA ASP A 487 -15.58 11.39 -40.99
C ASP A 487 -14.36 10.53 -40.63
N LYS A 488 -13.58 10.20 -41.66
CA LYS A 488 -12.37 9.38 -41.54
C LYS A 488 -11.34 10.00 -40.58
N VAL A 489 -11.37 11.31 -40.37
CA VAL A 489 -10.46 12.00 -39.44
C VAL A 489 -10.93 11.78 -38.01
N ALA A 490 -12.22 11.93 -37.73
CA ALA A 490 -12.80 11.64 -36.42
C ALA A 490 -12.61 10.17 -36.03
N LEU A 491 -12.90 9.24 -36.96
CA LEU A 491 -12.70 7.81 -36.74
C LEU A 491 -11.24 7.47 -36.40
N LYS A 492 -10.28 8.04 -37.13
CA LYS A 492 -8.86 7.83 -36.85
C LYS A 492 -8.46 8.37 -35.47
N THR A 493 -8.96 9.55 -35.10
CA THR A 493 -8.70 10.17 -33.79
C THR A 493 -9.21 9.31 -32.64
N ASP A 494 -10.39 8.70 -32.80
CA ASP A 494 -10.97 7.80 -31.81
C ASP A 494 -10.16 6.49 -31.67
N LEU A 495 -9.70 5.93 -32.78
CA LEU A 495 -8.83 4.74 -32.77
C LEU A 495 -7.49 5.04 -32.09
N ASP A 496 -6.85 6.17 -32.42
CA ASP A 496 -5.60 6.61 -31.77
C ASP A 496 -5.79 6.80 -30.26
N THR A 497 -6.94 7.38 -29.86
CA THR A 497 -7.30 7.56 -28.45
C THR A 497 -7.49 6.21 -27.75
N ALA A 498 -8.23 5.28 -28.34
CA ALA A 498 -8.44 3.94 -27.79
C ALA A 498 -7.13 3.18 -27.60
N LYS A 499 -6.21 3.26 -28.57
CA LYS A 499 -4.86 2.68 -28.46
C LYS A 499 -4.06 3.30 -27.33
N ALA A 500 -4.06 4.62 -27.21
CA ALA A 500 -3.36 5.31 -26.13
C ALA A 500 -3.90 4.92 -24.74
N LEU A 501 -5.21 4.73 -24.61
CA LEU A 501 -5.85 4.27 -23.36
C LEU A 501 -5.43 2.83 -23.03
N LEU A 502 -5.42 1.92 -24.01
CA LEU A 502 -4.96 0.54 -23.82
C LEU A 502 -3.48 0.47 -23.45
N GLN A 503 -2.61 1.25 -24.11
CA GLN A 503 -1.19 1.33 -23.76
C GLN A 503 -0.97 1.80 -22.32
N GLN A 504 -1.74 2.79 -21.86
CA GLN A 504 -1.70 3.23 -20.47
C GLN A 504 -2.22 2.16 -19.52
N CYS A 505 -3.31 1.47 -19.86
CA CYS A 505 -3.86 0.37 -19.07
C CYS A 505 -2.80 -0.72 -18.86
N ILE A 506 -2.15 -1.15 -19.94
CA ILE A 506 -1.08 -2.16 -19.91
C ILE A 506 0.08 -1.69 -19.01
N LYS A 507 0.52 -0.45 -19.17
CA LYS A 507 1.62 0.11 -18.38
C LYS A 507 1.30 0.17 -16.89
N VAL A 508 0.09 0.56 -16.51
CA VAL A 508 -0.32 0.67 -15.10
C VAL A 508 -0.44 -0.71 -14.46
N LEU A 509 -0.94 -1.70 -15.20
CA LEU A 509 -1.14 -3.08 -14.72
C LEU A 509 0.07 -4.01 -14.95
N GLN A 510 1.19 -3.50 -15.48
CA GLN A 510 2.36 -4.30 -15.85
C GLN A 510 2.99 -5.08 -14.69
N GLU A 511 2.74 -4.64 -13.45
CA GLU A 511 3.28 -5.27 -12.24
C GLU A 511 2.29 -6.19 -11.52
N GLU A 512 1.06 -6.33 -12.04
CA GLU A 512 0.08 -7.25 -11.49
C GLU A 512 0.38 -8.70 -11.89
N LEU A 513 0.07 -9.62 -10.96
CA LEU A 513 0.24 -11.06 -11.18
C LEU A 513 -0.66 -11.53 -12.32
N PRO A 514 -0.17 -12.32 -13.28
CA PRO A 514 -0.98 -12.78 -14.42
C PRO A 514 -2.29 -13.47 -14.01
N GLU A 515 -2.31 -14.16 -12.88
CA GLU A 515 -3.47 -14.91 -12.38
C GLU A 515 -4.52 -14.03 -11.67
N SER A 516 -4.16 -12.79 -11.31
CA SER A 516 -5.10 -11.85 -10.69
C SER A 516 -6.12 -11.32 -11.71
N PRO A 517 -7.31 -10.86 -11.29
CA PRO A 517 -8.28 -10.21 -12.19
C PRO A 517 -7.66 -9.07 -13.01
N GLU A 518 -6.80 -8.26 -12.40
CA GLU A 518 -6.09 -7.16 -13.05
C GLU A 518 -5.02 -7.64 -14.03
N GLY A 519 -4.32 -8.73 -13.71
CA GLY A 519 -3.39 -9.38 -14.64
C GLY A 519 -4.10 -9.93 -15.87
N GLN A 520 -5.28 -10.54 -15.70
CA GLN A 520 -6.13 -10.97 -16.80
C GLN A 520 -6.63 -9.78 -17.64
N LEU A 521 -7.04 -8.69 -16.99
CA LEU A 521 -7.42 -7.45 -17.67
C LEU A 521 -6.27 -6.87 -18.50
N ARG A 522 -5.03 -6.92 -17.99
CA ARG A 522 -3.84 -6.52 -18.76
C ARG A 522 -3.68 -7.36 -20.02
N LEU A 523 -3.77 -8.68 -19.91
CA LEU A 523 -3.63 -9.60 -21.06
C LEU A 523 -4.73 -9.33 -22.11
N LEU A 524 -5.96 -9.07 -21.66
CA LEU A 524 -7.06 -8.70 -22.55
C LEU A 524 -6.81 -7.34 -23.23
N ALA A 525 -6.26 -6.36 -22.50
CA ALA A 525 -5.87 -5.08 -23.07
C ALA A 525 -4.76 -5.22 -24.13
N GLU A 526 -3.79 -6.11 -23.91
CA GLU A 526 -2.73 -6.44 -24.90
C GLU A 526 -3.33 -7.05 -26.18
N GLN A 527 -4.28 -7.98 -26.04
CA GLN A 527 -5.00 -8.58 -27.16
C GLN A 527 -5.79 -7.54 -27.96
N ASN A 528 -6.60 -6.72 -27.29
CA ASN A 528 -7.38 -5.67 -27.96
C ASN A 528 -6.48 -4.64 -28.65
N LEU A 529 -5.33 -4.30 -28.06
CA LEU A 529 -4.37 -3.38 -28.69
C LEU A 529 -3.77 -3.99 -29.96
N MET A 530 -3.48 -5.29 -29.95
CA MET A 530 -3.00 -6.02 -31.13
C MET A 530 -4.07 -6.02 -32.24
N GLU A 531 -5.34 -6.28 -31.91
CA GLU A 531 -6.45 -6.22 -32.87
C GLU A 531 -6.63 -4.83 -33.49
N LEU A 532 -6.59 -3.76 -32.70
CA LEU A 532 -6.70 -2.39 -33.21
C LEU A 532 -5.52 -2.00 -34.11
N ASN A 533 -4.33 -2.57 -33.91
CA ASN A 533 -3.19 -2.35 -34.80
C ASN A 533 -3.35 -3.06 -36.15
N LEU A 534 -4.07 -4.19 -36.18
CA LEU A 534 -4.38 -4.89 -37.43
C LEU A 534 -5.38 -4.12 -38.30
N TRP A 535 -6.29 -3.34 -37.69
CA TRP A 535 -7.25 -2.51 -38.43
C TRP A 535 -6.60 -1.39 -39.27
N GLU A 536 -5.35 -1.03 -38.97
CA GLU A 536 -4.55 -0.05 -39.71
C GLU A 536 -3.62 -0.68 -40.75
N SER A 537 -3.43 -1.99 -40.71
CA SER A 537 -2.67 -2.67 -41.76
C SER A 537 -3.48 -2.56 -43.05
N PRO A 538 -2.95 -1.96 -44.13
CA PRO A 538 -3.66 -1.93 -45.40
C PRO A 538 -3.94 -3.38 -45.77
N SER A 539 -5.22 -3.71 -46.00
CA SER A 539 -5.67 -5.02 -46.44
C SER A 539 -4.73 -5.54 -47.53
N VAL A 540 -4.20 -6.76 -47.33
CA VAL A 540 -3.64 -7.56 -48.42
C VAL A 540 -4.70 -7.80 -49.48
#